data_AF-A0A1Q9VXW3-F1
#
_entry.id   AF-A0A1Q9VXW3-F1
#
_cell.length_a   1.000
_cell.length_b   1.000
_cell.length_c   1.000
_cell.angle_alpha   90.00
_cell.angle_beta   90.00
_cell.angle_gamma   90.00
#
_symmetry.space_group_name_H-M   'P 1'
#
loop_
_entity.id
_entity.type
_entity.pdbx_description
1 polymer ?
#
loop_
_entity_poly.entity_id
_entity_poly.type
_entity_poly.pdbx_seq_one_letter_code
_entity_poly.pdbx_strand_id
1 'polypeptide(L)'
;MMAEYWRGDITLRKLRVLTEGLPQSGPHTKAATNGIEYSYTDSMLWILIWATWVNTVTTAKAAGDKKAKMPADKMPTYPWTKPEKSGGQGISGDLGDYDQDEVLDWLDNL
;
A
#
# COMPACT_ATOMS: atom_id res chain seq x y z
N MET A 1 5.64 6.66 34.81
CA MET A 1 5.00 5.32 34.89
C MET A 1 6.03 4.32 34.39
N MET A 2 6.56 3.45 35.27
CA MET A 2 7.58 2.46 34.89
C MET A 2 6.89 1.20 34.37
N ALA A 3 7.36 0.62 33.27
CA ALA A 3 6.84 -0.63 32.75
C ALA A 3 7.56 -1.81 33.41
N GLU A 4 6.80 -2.70 34.06
CA GLU A 4 7.33 -3.92 34.67
C GLU A 4 7.59 -4.99 33.61
N TYR A 5 8.81 -5.04 33.07
CA TYR A 5 9.21 -6.07 32.12
C TYR A 5 9.58 -7.38 32.85
N TRP A 6 8.62 -8.31 32.92
CA TRP A 6 8.82 -9.63 33.53
C TRP A 6 9.78 -10.49 32.69
N ARG A 7 11.07 -10.49 33.05
CA ARG A 7 12.07 -11.44 32.54
C ARG A 7 11.99 -12.76 33.31
N GLY A 8 11.26 -13.73 32.76
CA GLY A 8 11.30 -15.12 33.19
C GLY A 8 11.42 -16.07 32.01
N ASP A 9 12.04 -17.23 32.22
CA ASP A 9 12.38 -18.16 31.13
C ASP A 9 11.13 -18.72 30.43
N ILE A 10 11.06 -18.49 29.12
CA ILE A 10 9.98 -18.99 28.27
C ILE A 10 10.38 -20.29 27.59
N THR A 11 9.59 -21.34 27.81
CA THR A 11 9.80 -22.62 27.11
C THR A 11 9.33 -22.51 25.65
N LEU A 12 9.94 -23.27 24.74
CA LEU A 12 9.56 -23.26 23.31
C LEU A 12 8.06 -23.53 23.08
N ARG A 13 7.42 -24.33 23.94
CA ARG A 13 5.96 -24.57 23.90
C ARG A 13 5.14 -23.33 24.28
N LYS A 14 5.58 -22.54 25.26
CA LYS A 14 4.94 -21.25 25.61
C LYS A 14 5.17 -20.22 24.51
N LEU A 15 6.40 -20.11 23.99
CA LEU A 15 6.74 -19.20 22.90
C LEU A 15 5.87 -19.48 21.65
N ARG A 16 5.75 -20.76 21.27
CA ARG A 16 4.89 -21.21 20.17
C ARG A 16 3.45 -20.72 20.32
N VAL A 17 2.82 -20.91 21.49
CA VAL A 17 1.44 -20.45 21.74
C VAL A 17 1.32 -18.92 21.63
N LEU A 18 2.32 -18.17 22.12
CA LEU A 18 2.35 -16.71 21.96
C LEU A 18 2.54 -16.25 20.51
N THR A 19 3.20 -17.05 19.66
CA THR A 19 3.37 -16.73 18.23
C THR A 19 2.22 -17.21 17.34
N GLU A 20 1.60 -18.34 17.66
CA GLU A 20 0.47 -18.93 16.90
C GLU A 20 -0.84 -18.16 17.15
N GLY A 21 -0.97 -17.48 18.30
CA GLY A 21 -2.12 -16.63 18.65
C GLY A 21 -1.98 -15.15 18.30
N LEU A 22 -0.98 -14.74 17.50
CA LEU A 22 -0.80 -13.34 17.11
C LEU A 22 -1.90 -12.88 16.13
N PRO A 23 -2.33 -11.61 16.18
CA PRO A 23 -3.18 -11.05 15.15
C PRO A 23 -2.44 -11.03 13.81
N GLN A 24 -3.17 -11.22 12.72
CA GLN A 24 -2.67 -11.34 11.34
C GLN A 24 -1.75 -10.18 10.88
N SER A 25 -1.89 -9.00 11.47
CA SER A 25 -1.05 -7.83 11.23
C SER A 25 -0.73 -7.13 12.56
N GLY A 26 0.42 -6.47 12.62
CA GLY A 26 0.81 -5.66 13.77
C GLY A 26 2.31 -5.33 13.77
N PRO A 27 2.86 -4.85 14.89
CA PRO A 27 4.29 -4.52 15.01
C PRO A 27 5.25 -5.67 14.66
N HIS A 28 4.80 -6.91 14.79
CA HIS A 28 5.59 -8.11 14.47
C HIS A 28 5.63 -8.46 12.97
N THR A 29 4.69 -7.99 12.14
CA THR A 29 4.72 -8.20 10.68
C THR A 29 5.47 -7.08 9.93
N LYS A 30 5.62 -5.89 10.54
CA LYS A 30 6.27 -4.70 9.93
C LYS A 30 7.60 -4.96 9.23
N ALA A 31 8.40 -5.91 9.72
CA ALA A 31 9.68 -6.27 9.12
C ALA A 31 9.57 -6.88 7.71
N ALA A 32 8.43 -7.50 7.37
CA ALA A 32 8.17 -8.06 6.04
C ALA A 32 7.48 -7.05 5.09
N THR A 33 6.90 -5.99 5.64
CA THR A 33 5.98 -5.05 4.95
C THR A 33 6.53 -3.62 4.92
N ASN A 34 7.86 -3.48 4.84
CA ASN A 34 8.59 -2.20 4.74
C ASN A 34 8.25 -1.19 5.86
N GLY A 35 8.00 -1.67 7.08
CA GLY A 35 7.70 -0.87 8.26
C GLY A 35 6.22 -0.51 8.48
N ILE A 36 5.37 -0.74 7.48
CA ILE A 36 3.94 -0.40 7.50
C ILE A 36 3.10 -1.63 7.88
N GLU A 37 1.98 -1.46 8.58
CA GLU A 37 1.06 -2.57 8.88
C GLU A 37 0.23 -2.92 7.64
N TYR A 38 0.20 -4.20 7.27
CA TYR A 38 -0.49 -4.67 6.07
C TYR A 38 -0.99 -6.09 6.31
N SER A 39 -2.30 -6.28 6.19
CA SER A 39 -3.00 -7.55 6.34
C SER A 39 -3.34 -8.17 4.98
N TYR A 40 -3.92 -9.38 4.98
CA TYR A 40 -4.43 -9.94 3.71
C TYR A 40 -5.66 -9.16 3.21
N THR A 41 -6.43 -8.52 4.09
CA THR A 41 -7.54 -7.63 3.70
C THR A 41 -7.01 -6.45 2.88
N ASP A 42 -5.94 -5.80 3.35
CA ASP A 42 -5.28 -4.70 2.65
C ASP A 42 -4.69 -5.18 1.31
N SER A 43 -4.11 -6.39 1.29
CA SER A 43 -3.61 -6.99 0.04
C SER A 43 -4.74 -7.29 -0.97
N MET A 44 -5.92 -7.69 -0.50
CA MET A 44 -7.07 -7.97 -1.36
C MET A 44 -7.71 -6.67 -1.88
N LEU A 45 -7.81 -5.64 -1.03
CA LEU A 45 -8.18 -4.29 -1.45
C LEU A 45 -7.20 -3.75 -2.49
N TRP A 46 -5.89 -3.98 -2.32
CA TRP A 46 -4.88 -3.54 -3.28
C TRP A 46 -5.03 -4.22 -4.65
N ILE A 47 -5.30 -5.54 -4.67
CA ILE A 47 -5.61 -6.28 -5.90
C ILE A 47 -6.88 -5.72 -6.58
N LEU A 48 -7.92 -5.41 -5.82
CA LEU A 48 -9.18 -4.86 -6.35
C LEU A 48 -9.00 -3.45 -6.93
N ILE A 49 -8.24 -2.57 -6.27
CA ILE A 49 -7.92 -1.23 -6.77
C ILE A 49 -7.13 -1.33 -8.09
N TRP A 50 -6.08 -2.17 -8.13
CA TRP A 50 -5.28 -2.35 -9.35
C TRP A 50 -6.11 -2.92 -10.50
N ALA A 51 -6.95 -3.93 -10.25
CA ALA A 51 -7.85 -4.49 -11.26
C ALA A 51 -8.86 -3.46 -11.79
N THR A 52 -9.34 -2.57 -10.91
CA THR A 52 -10.24 -1.46 -11.29
C THR A 52 -9.53 -0.48 -12.22
N TRP A 53 -8.31 -0.05 -11.91
CA TRP A 53 -7.53 0.83 -12.81
C TRP A 53 -7.23 0.17 -14.16
N VAL A 54 -6.90 -1.12 -14.20
CA VAL A 54 -6.74 -1.86 -15.46
C VAL A 54 -8.03 -1.83 -16.29
N ASN A 55 -9.20 -1.98 -15.65
CA ASN A 55 -10.49 -1.86 -16.32
C ASN A 55 -10.75 -0.43 -16.83
N THR A 56 -10.52 0.60 -16.02
CA THR A 56 -10.68 2.01 -16.43
C THR A 56 -9.75 2.39 -17.59
N VAL A 57 -8.48 1.99 -17.56
CA VAL A 57 -7.52 2.29 -18.63
C VAL A 57 -7.82 1.51 -19.92
N THR A 58 -8.33 0.29 -19.83
CA THR A 58 -8.73 -0.48 -21.03
C THR A 58 -10.03 0.02 -21.65
N THR A 59 -11.02 0.40 -20.83
CA THR A 59 -12.28 0.99 -21.30
C THR A 59 -12.09 2.40 -21.87
N ALA A 60 -11.27 3.26 -21.25
CA ALA A 60 -10.92 4.57 -21.78
C ALA A 60 -10.23 4.47 -23.16
N LYS A 61 -9.31 3.52 -23.34
CA LYS A 61 -8.68 3.23 -24.65
C LYS A 61 -9.68 2.75 -25.69
N ALA A 62 -10.62 1.89 -25.30
CA ALA A 62 -11.69 1.43 -26.20
C ALA A 62 -12.65 2.57 -26.60
N ALA A 63 -12.89 3.53 -25.70
CA ALA A 63 -13.65 4.76 -25.96
C ALA A 63 -12.87 5.81 -26.79
N GLY A 64 -11.57 5.59 -27.05
CA GLY A 64 -10.74 6.41 -27.93
C GLY A 64 -9.63 7.21 -27.26
N ASP A 65 -9.54 7.23 -25.91
CA ASP A 65 -8.45 7.92 -25.24
C ASP A 65 -7.12 7.15 -25.36
N LYS A 66 -6.22 7.69 -26.18
CA LYS A 66 -4.87 7.17 -26.40
C LYS A 66 -3.86 7.63 -25.33
N LYS A 67 -4.23 8.59 -24.46
CA LYS A 67 -3.37 9.10 -23.37
C LYS A 67 -3.50 8.26 -22.10
N ALA A 68 -4.66 7.66 -21.81
CA ALA A 68 -4.88 6.75 -20.69
C ALA A 68 -3.75 5.71 -20.53
N LYS A 69 -3.15 5.66 -19.34
CA LYS A 69 -2.04 4.74 -18.98
C LYS A 69 -2.21 4.28 -17.54
N MET A 70 -1.63 3.12 -17.23
CA MET A 70 -1.46 2.68 -15.84
C MET A 70 -0.31 3.48 -15.20
N PRO A 71 -0.32 3.70 -13.88
CA PRO A 71 0.78 4.36 -13.18
C PRO A 71 2.08 3.54 -13.17
N ALA A 72 2.02 2.24 -13.47
CA ALA A 72 3.19 1.40 -13.75
C ALA A 72 2.85 0.22 -14.67
N ASP A 73 3.89 -0.37 -15.29
CA ASP A 73 3.78 -1.53 -16.21
C ASP A 73 3.27 -2.82 -15.53
N LYS A 74 3.45 -2.93 -14.21
CA LYS A 74 3.08 -4.07 -13.38
C LYS A 74 2.60 -3.60 -12.02
N MET A 75 1.73 -4.40 -11.40
CA MET A 75 1.32 -4.21 -10.01
C MET A 75 2.53 -4.41 -9.07
N PRO A 76 2.89 -3.42 -8.23
CA PRO A 76 3.85 -3.60 -7.15
C PRO A 76 3.26 -4.41 -5.98
N THR A 77 4.14 -5.00 -5.17
CA THR A 77 3.81 -5.76 -3.96
C THR A 77 2.95 -4.98 -2.97
N TYR A 78 3.21 -3.67 -2.80
CA TYR A 78 2.49 -2.78 -1.88
C TYR A 78 2.17 -1.43 -2.57
N PRO A 79 1.05 -0.75 -2.25
CA PRO A 79 0.63 0.50 -2.91
C PRO A 79 1.70 1.60 -2.91
N TRP A 80 2.38 1.76 -1.77
CA TRP A 80 3.45 2.75 -1.53
C TRP A 80 4.81 2.37 -2.13
N THR A 81 4.91 1.25 -2.85
CA THR A 81 6.18 0.84 -3.48
C THR A 81 6.42 1.69 -4.71
N LYS A 82 7.35 2.64 -4.64
CA LYS A 82 7.77 3.44 -5.80
C LYS A 82 8.30 2.50 -6.90
N PRO A 83 7.75 2.51 -8.12
CA PRO A 83 8.19 1.62 -9.19
C PRO A 83 9.52 2.11 -9.77
N GLU A 84 10.40 1.19 -10.19
CA GLU A 84 11.74 1.52 -10.68
C GLU A 84 11.79 2.38 -11.96
N LYS A 85 10.64 2.59 -12.63
CA LYS A 85 10.58 3.17 -14.00
C LYS A 85 9.48 4.20 -14.26
N SER A 86 8.59 4.54 -13.32
CA SER A 86 7.70 5.70 -13.51
C SER A 86 8.45 6.98 -13.09
N GLY A 87 8.50 7.96 -14.00
CA GLY A 87 9.11 9.25 -13.73
C GLY A 87 8.20 10.14 -12.89
N GLY A 88 8.25 9.99 -11.56
CA GLY A 88 7.77 11.00 -10.62
C GLY A 88 6.41 10.76 -9.95
N GLN A 89 5.52 9.94 -10.49
CA GLN A 89 4.20 9.71 -9.90
C GLN A 89 4.13 8.43 -9.05
N GLY A 90 3.79 8.60 -7.77
CA GLY A 90 3.53 7.53 -6.81
C GLY A 90 2.27 6.73 -7.17
N ILE A 91 2.32 5.41 -7.02
CA ILE A 91 1.26 4.51 -7.48
C ILE A 91 -0.02 4.64 -6.63
N SER A 92 0.12 4.85 -5.33
CA SER A 92 -0.79 5.70 -4.55
C SER A 92 -0.01 6.97 -4.18
N GLY A 93 -0.65 8.13 -4.33
CA GLY A 93 0.06 9.42 -4.36
C GLY A 93 0.83 9.79 -3.09
N ASP A 94 1.91 10.53 -3.31
CA ASP A 94 2.51 11.47 -2.37
C ASP A 94 2.65 12.79 -3.14
N LEU A 95 2.21 13.88 -2.53
CA LEU A 95 1.98 15.18 -3.15
C LEU A 95 2.69 16.33 -2.41
N GLY A 96 3.30 16.06 -1.26
CA GLY A 96 3.77 17.10 -0.35
C GLY A 96 2.61 17.93 0.22
N ASP A 97 2.79 19.25 0.27
CA ASP A 97 1.79 20.22 0.76
C ASP A 97 0.96 20.86 -0.37
N TYR A 98 1.08 20.39 -1.61
CA TYR A 98 0.45 20.95 -2.82
C TYR A 98 -0.43 19.93 -3.51
N ASP A 99 -1.31 20.40 -4.38
CA ASP A 99 -2.30 19.53 -5.01
C ASP A 99 -1.75 18.99 -6.37
N GLN A 100 -2.41 18.01 -6.98
CA GLN A 100 -1.92 17.16 -8.10
C GLN A 100 -1.75 17.82 -9.50
N ASP A 101 -0.97 18.90 -9.61
CA ASP A 101 -0.77 19.75 -10.80
C ASP A 101 -1.88 20.82 -11.13
N GLU A 102 -2.61 21.49 -10.22
CA GLU A 102 -2.88 21.24 -8.81
C GLU A 102 -4.37 21.53 -8.45
N VAL A 103 -5.17 20.53 -8.05
CA VAL A 103 -5.18 19.17 -8.61
C VAL A 103 -5.24 19.18 -10.13
N LEU A 104 -5.72 20.26 -10.77
CA LEU A 104 -5.60 20.51 -12.23
C LEU A 104 -5.69 22.04 -12.51
N ASP A 105 -4.59 22.77 -12.35
CA ASP A 105 -4.42 24.24 -12.45
C ASP A 105 -5.28 25.11 -11.49
N TRP A 106 -6.60 25.12 -11.69
CA TRP A 106 -7.57 25.71 -10.76
C TRP A 106 -8.62 24.67 -10.28
N LEU A 107 -8.42 23.39 -10.67
CA LEU A 107 -9.41 22.33 -10.95
C LEU A 107 -10.70 22.80 -11.66
N ASP A 108 -10.65 24.02 -12.19
CA ASP A 108 -11.72 24.87 -12.69
C ASP A 108 -11.39 26.41 -12.35
N ASN A 109 -11.90 26.25 -11.04
CA ASN A 109 -12.73 27.07 -10.10
C ASN A 109 -12.31 26.93 -8.61
N LEU A 110 -11.49 27.85 -8.08
CA LEU A 110 -11.44 28.20 -6.65
C LEU A 110 -11.00 29.66 -6.37
#